data_AF-A0A067CCW2-F1
#
_entry.id   AF-A0A067CCW2-F1
#
_cell.length_a   1.000
_cell.length_b   1.000
_cell.length_c   1.000
_cell.angle_alpha   90.00
_cell.angle_beta   90.00
_cell.angle_gamma   90.00
#
_symmetry.space_group_name_H-M   'P 1'
#
loop_
_entity.id
_entity.type
_entity.pdbx_description
1 polymer ?
#
loop_
_entity_poly.entity_id
_entity_poly.type
_entity_poly.pdbx_seq_one_letter_code
_entity_poly.pdbx_strand_id
1 'polypeptide(L)'
;MRARLFLLAGLAVASATPIRPSACYSPFHLDAYPLQPWEALDAPALAAGIGEDFAQMKPYVHTVRTYYSKYHSVDVTPIAAASGVPLYLGVYMVHEPWYWLQVAAAIDGAVAYPETVRAVLVGNENVAPYGDFEAAYIANQVQHIKSEVANRTNGSITVPVGTVQRITEWLNPAIRTEMLALADACDVIGVNIYPFFDNSYDALDPTALVTALWDQMLAIYPAHKLRLTETGYSTGGPSSSVAPLVVPSLDNAIKYYNALMQWTPSRGGGDIFWYSFYDLRDDDTTQPEPLEKHFGYFNANGTAKAANFPKPVFPHLVPTTPRKYTTTRKPTTRPLLPTKTPATRSLAPIAPTQTPTPTPTPTTTPTPAPTLTTATPITLCTFKKTILSEWNGGLYVNKINNNNNEKFLLRTNAGIQSVSSGNGCLTYNAATNGVSVSACSGAATQAWKFDAAAKRVVYGNLCLQSSPSSPGASPNVAPCSSGAVSQYFDDCASVPSTTSYVQLVTKRNAFVYEFYNNVYAGANGDDLNHLFKYDAAAKTLQAMSNGQCFDAYATGSGYALHTFTCNGNNGNQKWIIDAANRKIKHATHPNLCLDVDPTNASRRAQVWTCYANSDNQHITVVPY
;
A
#
# COMPACT_ATOMS: atom_id res chain seq x y z
N MET A 1 -2.05 60.17 20.76
CA MET A 1 -0.92 59.36 20.27
C MET A 1 -0.85 58.08 21.08
N ARG A 2 -1.28 56.94 20.51
CA ARG A 2 -1.12 55.62 21.14
C ARG A 2 0.08 54.95 20.48
N ALA A 3 1.16 54.74 21.25
CA ALA A 3 2.35 54.05 20.78
C ALA A 3 2.03 52.55 20.61
N ARG A 4 2.24 52.03 19.40
CA ARG A 4 2.19 50.59 19.12
C ARG A 4 3.49 49.95 19.59
N LEU A 5 3.38 49.01 20.52
CA LEU A 5 4.46 48.14 20.95
C LEU A 5 4.70 47.10 19.84
N PHE A 6 5.82 47.22 19.12
CA PHE A 6 6.28 46.18 18.20
C PHE A 6 6.98 45.10 19.04
N LEU A 7 6.36 43.90 19.12
CA LEU A 7 7.06 42.70 19.56
C LEU A 7 8.05 42.32 18.44
N LEU A 8 9.35 42.53 18.66
CA LEU A 8 10.37 41.85 17.88
C LEU A 8 10.35 40.37 18.28
N ALA A 9 9.81 39.51 17.41
CA ALA A 9 10.09 38.09 17.46
C ALA A 9 11.57 37.89 17.07
N GLY A 10 12.43 37.67 18.05
CA GLY A 10 13.81 37.27 17.80
C GLY A 10 13.81 35.90 17.11
N LEU A 11 14.30 35.82 15.88
CA LEU A 11 14.65 34.54 15.26
C LEU A 11 15.76 33.90 16.11
N ALA A 12 15.41 32.87 16.89
CA ALA A 12 16.41 31.97 17.45
C ALA A 12 17.11 31.28 16.27
N VAL A 13 18.38 31.62 16.03
CA VAL A 13 19.21 30.95 15.02
C VAL A 13 19.43 29.53 15.52
N ALA A 14 18.80 28.54 14.89
CA ALA A 14 18.99 27.14 15.24
C ALA A 14 20.46 26.75 15.05
N SER A 15 21.14 26.40 16.14
CA SER A 15 22.55 26.00 16.17
C SER A 15 22.78 24.62 15.54
N ALA A 16 24.03 24.31 15.17
CA ALA A 16 24.44 22.95 14.81
C ALA A 16 24.08 21.95 15.91
N THR A 17 23.56 20.79 15.52
CA THR A 17 23.32 19.63 16.38
C THR A 17 24.36 18.56 16.02
N PRO A 18 25.05 17.94 17.00
CA PRO A 18 25.97 16.84 16.71
C PRO A 18 25.30 15.74 15.88
N ILE A 19 26.05 15.20 14.92
CA ILE A 19 25.56 14.08 14.11
C ILE A 19 25.43 12.82 14.97
N ARG A 20 24.43 12.00 14.66
CA ARG A 20 24.16 10.72 15.33
C ARG A 20 24.24 9.61 14.29
N PRO A 21 25.26 8.73 14.35
CA PRO A 21 25.42 7.65 13.38
C PRO A 21 24.17 6.78 13.34
N SER A 22 23.56 6.68 12.16
CA SER A 22 22.34 5.93 11.89
C SER A 22 22.48 5.21 10.55
N ALA A 23 21.59 4.26 10.24
CA ALA A 23 21.69 3.49 9.00
C ALA A 23 20.32 3.18 8.39
N CYS A 24 20.31 3.05 7.07
CA CYS A 24 19.18 2.54 6.30
C CYS A 24 19.14 1.00 6.38
N TYR A 25 17.93 0.45 6.45
CA TYR A 25 17.69 -0.98 6.58
C TYR A 25 16.55 -1.47 5.67
N SER A 26 16.82 -2.57 4.98
CA SER A 26 15.83 -3.46 4.41
C SER A 26 16.21 -4.92 4.71
N PRO A 27 15.24 -5.83 4.83
CA PRO A 27 15.48 -7.26 5.02
C PRO A 27 15.87 -7.98 3.72
N PHE A 28 16.21 -7.28 2.64
CA PHE A 28 16.38 -7.88 1.31
C PHE A 28 17.57 -8.85 1.24
N HIS A 29 18.51 -8.72 2.19
CA HIS A 29 19.62 -9.65 2.36
C HIS A 29 19.20 -11.00 2.99
N LEU A 30 18.02 -11.08 3.63
CA LEU A 30 17.54 -12.28 4.28
C LEU A 30 16.97 -13.28 3.26
N ASP A 31 17.35 -14.55 3.37
CA ASP A 31 16.76 -15.64 2.59
C ASP A 31 15.24 -15.78 2.80
N ALA A 32 14.73 -15.33 3.96
CA ALA A 32 13.30 -15.34 4.27
C ALA A 32 12.52 -14.23 3.54
N TYR A 33 13.21 -13.26 2.93
CA TYR A 33 12.59 -12.23 2.11
C TYR A 33 12.47 -12.71 0.66
N PRO A 34 11.24 -12.92 0.13
CA PRO A 34 11.08 -13.38 -1.23
C PRO A 34 11.39 -12.24 -2.21
N LEU A 35 12.48 -12.37 -2.97
CA LEU A 35 12.85 -11.42 -4.03
C LEU A 35 12.25 -11.82 -5.38
N GLN A 36 11.91 -13.10 -5.54
CA GLN A 36 11.45 -13.65 -6.80
C GLN A 36 9.95 -14.03 -6.75
N PRO A 37 9.18 -13.88 -7.85
CA PRO A 37 7.74 -14.15 -7.87
C PRO A 37 7.32 -15.58 -7.50
N TRP A 38 8.24 -16.54 -7.57
CA TRP A 38 8.00 -17.95 -7.22
C TRP A 38 8.38 -18.30 -5.78
N GLU A 39 9.01 -17.39 -5.05
CA GLU A 39 9.39 -17.60 -3.65
C GLU A 39 8.17 -17.40 -2.74
N ALA A 40 7.95 -18.37 -1.85
CA ALA A 40 6.88 -18.28 -0.86
C ALA A 40 7.36 -17.48 0.35
N LEU A 41 6.52 -16.58 0.83
CA LEU A 41 6.79 -15.84 2.07
C LEU A 41 6.64 -16.76 3.28
N ASP A 42 7.73 -16.92 4.04
CA ASP A 42 7.69 -17.41 5.42
C ASP A 42 7.69 -16.21 6.37
N ALA A 43 6.48 -15.71 6.69
CA ALA A 43 6.33 -14.50 7.49
C ALA A 43 6.93 -14.61 8.90
N PRO A 44 6.76 -15.73 9.65
CA PRO A 44 7.46 -15.92 10.91
C PRO A 44 8.99 -15.89 10.78
N ALA A 45 9.56 -16.55 9.77
CA ALA A 45 11.01 -16.54 9.55
C ALA A 45 11.52 -15.13 9.19
N LEU A 46 10.79 -14.39 8.35
CA LEU A 46 11.11 -13.01 8.02
C LEU A 46 11.06 -12.11 9.26
N ALA A 47 10.02 -12.23 10.09
CA ALA A 47 9.88 -11.46 11.33
C ALA A 47 11.03 -11.76 12.31
N ALA A 48 11.40 -13.04 12.46
CA ALA A 48 12.54 -13.44 13.27
C ALA A 48 13.85 -12.84 12.74
N GLY A 49 14.09 -12.96 11.43
CA GLY A 49 15.28 -12.40 10.78
C GLY A 49 15.41 -10.88 10.97
N ILE A 50 14.32 -10.12 10.79
CA ILE A 50 14.30 -8.67 11.05
C ILE A 50 14.66 -8.37 12.51
N GLY A 51 14.14 -9.14 13.47
CA GLY A 51 14.47 -8.96 14.89
C GLY A 51 15.95 -9.23 15.18
N GLU A 52 16.52 -10.24 14.54
CA GLU A 52 17.93 -10.56 14.68
C GLU A 52 18.84 -9.50 14.03
N ASP A 53 18.42 -8.95 12.89
CA ASP A 53 19.12 -7.84 12.25
C ASP A 53 19.11 -6.60 13.15
N PHE A 54 17.95 -6.25 13.73
CA PHE A 54 17.86 -5.13 14.67
C PHE A 54 18.72 -5.35 15.91
N ALA A 55 18.82 -6.58 16.43
CA ALA A 55 19.75 -6.90 17.50
C ALA A 55 21.22 -6.67 17.09
N GLN A 56 21.59 -7.02 15.85
CA GLN A 56 22.93 -6.78 15.31
C GLN A 56 23.20 -5.29 15.04
N MET A 57 22.20 -4.53 14.59
CA MET A 57 22.32 -3.11 14.31
C MET A 57 22.46 -2.25 15.57
N LYS A 58 21.75 -2.61 16.64
CA LYS A 58 21.64 -1.84 17.89
C LYS A 58 22.97 -1.26 18.43
N PRO A 59 24.10 -1.99 18.50
CA PRO A 59 25.36 -1.41 18.97
C PRO A 59 25.95 -0.32 18.05
N TYR A 60 25.55 -0.25 16.79
CA TYR A 60 26.18 0.58 15.76
C TYR A 60 25.36 1.81 15.36
N VAL A 61 24.07 1.86 15.72
CA VAL A 61 23.16 2.91 15.25
C VAL A 61 22.43 3.58 16.39
N HIS A 62 22.21 4.88 16.27
CA HIS A 62 21.29 5.62 17.12
C HIS A 62 19.84 5.39 16.67
N THR A 63 19.60 5.44 15.36
CA THR A 63 18.28 5.22 14.75
C THR A 63 18.42 4.36 13.50
N VAL A 64 17.40 3.55 13.21
CA VAL A 64 17.27 2.84 11.94
C VAL A 64 16.24 3.52 11.05
N ARG A 65 16.58 3.77 9.79
CA ARG A 65 15.62 4.18 8.78
C ARG A 65 15.19 2.98 7.95
N THR A 66 13.88 2.80 7.81
CA THR A 66 13.29 1.79 6.93
C THR A 66 12.67 2.44 5.71
N TYR A 67 12.52 1.67 4.63
CA TYR A 67 11.82 2.11 3.42
C TYR A 67 10.33 1.82 3.46
N TYR A 68 9.96 0.74 4.17
CA TYR A 68 8.59 0.25 4.31
C TYR A 68 8.19 0.21 5.78
N SER A 69 6.91 0.45 6.04
CA SER A 69 6.30 0.27 7.36
C SER A 69 6.09 -1.20 7.65
N LYS A 70 5.86 -1.98 6.59
CA LYS A 70 5.74 -3.42 6.61
C LYS A 70 6.34 -4.06 5.36
N TYR A 71 7.03 -5.17 5.55
CA TYR A 71 7.59 -5.99 4.48
C TYR A 71 6.66 -7.19 4.25
N HIS A 72 5.98 -7.22 3.11
CA HIS A 72 4.85 -8.11 2.84
C HIS A 72 3.80 -8.07 3.98
N SER A 73 3.60 -9.18 4.70
CA SER A 73 2.66 -9.28 5.81
C SER A 73 3.26 -8.89 7.17
N VAL A 74 4.56 -8.58 7.26
CA VAL A 74 5.29 -8.40 8.53
C VAL A 74 5.46 -6.92 8.86
N ASP A 75 4.88 -6.46 9.96
CA ASP A 75 5.03 -5.09 10.46
C ASP A 75 6.39 -4.87 11.12
N VAL A 76 7.06 -3.77 10.80
CA VAL A 76 8.43 -3.49 11.27
C VAL A 76 8.43 -2.97 12.71
N THR A 77 7.50 -2.09 13.05
CA THR A 77 7.51 -1.36 14.32
C THR A 77 7.47 -2.24 15.57
N PRO A 78 6.61 -3.28 15.67
CA PRO A 78 6.59 -4.15 16.84
C PRO A 78 7.93 -4.88 17.05
N ILE A 79 8.60 -5.26 15.96
CA ILE A 79 9.88 -5.97 16.00
C ILE A 79 11.01 -5.03 16.47
N ALA A 80 11.01 -3.79 15.97
CA ALA A 80 11.95 -2.76 16.40
C ALA A 80 11.76 -2.40 17.88
N ALA A 81 10.50 -2.27 18.32
CA ALA A 81 10.16 -2.00 19.72
C ALA A 81 10.66 -3.13 20.64
N ALA A 82 10.41 -4.39 20.27
CA ALA A 82 10.91 -5.56 21.01
C ALA A 82 12.46 -5.61 21.06
N SER A 83 13.13 -5.13 20.01
CA SER A 83 14.59 -5.06 19.94
C SER A 83 15.18 -3.82 20.65
N GLY A 84 14.33 -2.85 21.01
CA GLY A 84 14.73 -1.56 21.57
C GLY A 84 15.54 -0.72 20.58
N VAL A 85 15.15 -0.73 19.30
CA VAL A 85 15.78 0.02 18.21
C VAL A 85 14.85 1.15 17.76
N PRO A 86 15.25 2.43 17.88
CA PRO A 86 14.45 3.56 17.39
C PRO A 86 14.33 3.57 15.86
N LEU A 87 13.18 4.04 15.36
CA LEU A 87 12.86 4.07 13.92
C LEU A 87 12.61 5.48 13.39
N TYR A 88 13.17 5.74 12.21
CA TYR A 88 12.54 6.56 11.18
C TYR A 88 11.79 5.61 10.24
N LEU A 89 10.48 5.50 10.44
CA LEU A 89 9.63 4.51 9.78
C LEU A 89 9.25 4.99 8.38
N GLY A 90 9.67 4.28 7.33
CA GLY A 90 9.36 4.66 5.95
C GLY A 90 7.97 4.19 5.53
N VAL A 91 7.26 5.00 4.75
CA VAL A 91 6.02 4.61 4.06
C VAL A 91 6.35 4.53 2.58
N TYR A 92 6.55 3.32 2.07
CA TYR A 92 6.91 3.11 0.67
C TYR A 92 5.77 3.51 -0.24
N MET A 93 5.99 4.53 -1.08
CA MET A 93 4.95 5.15 -1.90
C MET A 93 4.87 4.53 -3.28
N VAL A 94 3.66 4.12 -3.65
CA VAL A 94 3.33 3.46 -4.92
C VAL A 94 1.90 3.82 -5.35
N HIS A 95 1.58 3.63 -6.63
CA HIS A 95 0.22 3.83 -7.15
C HIS A 95 -0.68 2.61 -6.90
N GLU A 96 -0.06 1.49 -6.56
CA GLU A 96 -0.70 0.21 -6.35
C GLU A 96 -1.59 0.23 -5.11
N PRO A 97 -2.71 -0.52 -5.11
CA PRO A 97 -3.65 -0.49 -4.01
C PRO A 97 -3.04 -0.85 -2.66
N TRP A 98 -1.97 -1.64 -2.61
CA TRP A 98 -1.35 -2.02 -1.34
C TRP A 98 -0.60 -0.87 -0.64
N TYR A 99 -0.42 0.29 -1.26
CA TYR A 99 0.14 1.49 -0.61
C TYR A 99 -0.54 1.80 0.74
N TRP A 100 -1.86 1.64 0.83
CA TRP A 100 -2.59 1.93 2.07
C TRP A 100 -2.14 1.04 3.23
N LEU A 101 -1.64 -0.17 2.96
CA LEU A 101 -1.11 -1.05 4.01
C LEU A 101 0.14 -0.45 4.64
N GLN A 102 0.96 0.29 3.87
CA GLN A 102 2.13 0.99 4.39
C GLN A 102 1.70 2.18 5.27
N VAL A 103 0.70 2.94 4.82
CA VAL A 103 0.15 4.08 5.56
C VAL A 103 -0.48 3.62 6.88
N ALA A 104 -1.31 2.58 6.84
CA ALA A 104 -1.96 2.01 8.01
C ALA A 104 -0.94 1.49 9.03
N ALA A 105 0.05 0.70 8.59
CA ALA A 105 1.10 0.19 9.46
C ALA A 105 1.94 1.33 10.09
N ALA A 106 2.16 2.44 9.39
CA ALA A 106 2.84 3.60 9.97
C ALA A 106 2.02 4.30 11.06
N ILE A 107 0.72 4.51 10.82
CA ILE A 107 -0.18 5.11 11.81
C ILE A 107 -0.29 4.18 13.03
N ASP A 108 -0.52 2.89 12.83
CA ASP A 108 -0.65 1.90 13.90
C ASP A 108 0.65 1.80 14.71
N GLY A 109 1.80 1.80 14.03
CA GLY A 109 3.12 1.81 14.65
C GLY A 109 3.36 3.06 15.50
N ALA A 110 3.05 4.25 14.98
CA ALA A 110 3.21 5.52 15.70
C ALA A 110 2.29 5.63 16.93
N VAL A 111 1.06 5.12 16.83
CA VAL A 111 0.09 5.12 17.93
C VAL A 111 0.47 4.12 19.02
N ALA A 112 0.84 2.89 18.64
CA ALA A 112 1.11 1.82 19.59
C ALA A 112 2.52 1.87 20.19
N TYR A 113 3.49 2.46 19.48
CA TYR A 113 4.90 2.48 19.87
C TYR A 113 5.54 3.88 19.72
N PRO A 114 4.99 4.92 20.38
CA PRO A 114 5.44 6.30 20.22
C PRO A 114 6.89 6.54 20.67
N GLU A 115 7.42 5.71 21.58
CA GLU A 115 8.83 5.78 22.01
C GLU A 115 9.81 5.17 20.98
N THR A 116 9.30 4.27 20.14
CA THR A 116 10.07 3.60 19.09
C THR A 116 10.06 4.40 17.79
N VAL A 117 8.89 4.88 17.37
CA VAL A 117 8.74 5.65 16.12
C VAL A 117 9.12 7.12 16.35
N ARG A 118 10.36 7.47 16.01
CA ARG A 118 10.91 8.83 16.16
C ARG A 118 10.48 9.77 15.03
N ALA A 119 10.19 9.22 13.87
CA ALA A 119 9.58 9.93 12.75
C ALA A 119 8.91 8.94 11.78
N VAL A 120 7.94 9.43 11.02
CA VAL A 120 7.38 8.73 9.85
C VAL A 120 7.80 9.47 8.58
N LEU A 121 8.34 8.75 7.60
CA LEU A 121 8.86 9.30 6.35
C LEU A 121 8.03 8.80 5.17
N VAL A 122 7.24 9.68 4.58
CA VAL A 122 6.28 9.36 3.52
C VAL A 122 6.91 9.54 2.16
N GLY A 123 7.12 8.44 1.43
CA GLY A 123 7.82 8.43 0.15
C GLY A 123 9.34 8.61 0.27
N ASN A 124 10.02 8.18 -0.79
CA ASN A 124 11.46 8.27 -1.02
C ASN A 124 11.71 8.57 -2.51
N GLU A 125 12.19 9.78 -2.82
CA GLU A 125 12.55 10.21 -4.18
C GLU A 125 11.41 10.14 -5.20
N ASN A 126 10.18 10.35 -4.72
CA ASN A 126 8.96 10.21 -5.49
C ASN A 126 8.47 11.50 -6.15
N VAL A 127 9.05 12.66 -5.83
CA VAL A 127 8.58 13.94 -6.39
C VAL A 127 8.96 14.08 -7.87
N ALA A 128 7.97 14.41 -8.70
CA ALA A 128 8.14 14.81 -10.10
C ALA A 128 9.07 16.04 -10.23
N PRO A 129 9.89 16.14 -11.30
CA PRO A 129 9.78 15.39 -12.56
C PRO A 129 10.53 14.06 -12.61
N TYR A 130 11.37 13.78 -11.62
CA TYR A 130 12.19 12.56 -11.62
C TYR A 130 11.56 11.40 -10.82
N GLY A 131 10.49 11.68 -10.08
CA GLY A 131 9.60 10.67 -9.50
C GLY A 131 8.18 10.78 -10.05
N ASP A 132 7.32 9.84 -9.66
CA ASP A 132 6.00 9.65 -10.28
C ASP A 132 4.87 10.47 -9.64
N PHE A 133 5.16 11.22 -8.57
CA PHE A 133 4.14 11.87 -7.74
C PHE A 133 4.31 13.39 -7.69
N GLU A 134 3.17 14.09 -7.70
CA GLU A 134 3.14 15.51 -7.39
C GLU A 134 3.50 15.76 -5.92
N ALA A 135 4.27 16.82 -5.65
CA ALA A 135 4.62 17.21 -4.28
C ALA A 135 3.39 17.42 -3.39
N ALA A 136 2.29 17.94 -3.95
CA ALA A 136 1.02 18.13 -3.25
C ALA A 136 0.39 16.80 -2.79
N TYR A 137 0.50 15.73 -3.57
CA TYR A 137 0.02 14.42 -3.18
C TYR A 137 0.77 13.92 -1.93
N ILE A 138 2.09 14.02 -1.94
CA ILE A 138 2.94 13.61 -0.81
C ILE A 138 2.63 14.46 0.43
N ALA A 139 2.48 15.78 0.26
CA ALA A 139 2.09 16.68 1.35
C ALA A 139 0.75 16.27 1.98
N ASN A 140 -0.24 15.90 1.17
CA ASN A 140 -1.53 15.40 1.65
C ASN A 140 -1.39 14.10 2.44
N GLN A 141 -0.52 13.18 2.01
CA GLN A 141 -0.25 11.93 2.73
C GLN A 141 0.44 12.19 4.08
N VAL A 142 1.41 13.12 4.12
CA VAL A 142 2.05 13.59 5.37
C VAL A 142 0.99 14.12 6.32
N GLN A 143 0.13 15.04 5.87
CA GLN A 143 -0.93 15.62 6.72
C GLN A 143 -1.95 14.59 7.18
N HIS A 144 -2.30 13.63 6.32
CA HIS A 144 -3.21 12.54 6.66
C HIS A 144 -2.68 11.71 7.83
N ILE A 145 -1.42 11.26 7.76
CA ILE A 145 -0.80 10.47 8.84
C ILE A 145 -0.72 11.27 10.13
N LYS A 146 -0.30 12.54 10.07
CA LYS A 146 -0.26 13.44 11.26
C LYS A 146 -1.63 13.53 11.92
N SER A 147 -2.66 13.79 11.12
CA SER A 147 -4.03 13.95 11.60
C SER A 147 -4.57 12.65 12.18
N GLU A 148 -4.33 11.51 11.55
CA GLU A 148 -4.81 10.22 12.04
C GLU A 148 -4.15 9.79 13.35
N VAL A 149 -2.83 10.00 13.50
CA VAL A 149 -2.14 9.72 14.76
C VAL A 149 -2.68 10.62 15.87
N ALA A 150 -2.84 11.92 15.61
CA ALA A 150 -3.41 12.85 16.58
C ALA A 150 -4.87 12.47 16.93
N ASN A 151 -5.70 12.15 15.95
CA ASN A 151 -7.10 11.78 16.17
C ASN A 151 -7.24 10.51 17.02
N ARG A 152 -6.52 9.44 16.67
CA ARG A 152 -6.59 8.15 17.39
C ARG A 152 -6.08 8.22 18.82
N THR A 153 -5.29 9.25 19.13
CA THR A 153 -4.64 9.43 20.43
C THR A 153 -5.19 10.64 21.18
N ASN A 154 -6.25 11.28 20.64
CA ASN A 154 -6.82 12.52 21.18
C ASN A 154 -5.76 13.61 21.44
N GLY A 155 -4.78 13.72 20.53
CA GLY A 155 -3.67 14.65 20.59
C GLY A 155 -2.58 14.30 21.61
N SER A 156 -2.67 13.15 22.30
CA SER A 156 -1.66 12.76 23.29
C SER A 156 -0.33 12.31 22.68
N ILE A 157 -0.33 11.87 21.41
CA ILE A 157 0.88 11.52 20.67
C ILE A 157 1.05 12.47 19.50
N THR A 158 2.23 13.09 19.44
CA THR A 158 2.70 13.85 18.28
C THR A 158 3.96 13.19 17.76
N VAL A 159 3.86 12.54 16.61
CA VAL A 159 5.02 11.98 15.90
C VAL A 159 5.42 12.95 14.77
N PRO A 160 6.72 13.27 14.61
CA PRO A 160 7.18 14.01 13.43
C PRO A 160 6.89 13.22 12.15
N VAL A 161 6.23 13.85 11.18
CA VAL A 161 5.98 13.24 9.86
C VAL A 161 6.59 14.09 8.77
N GLY A 162 7.27 13.45 7.83
CA GLY A 162 8.01 14.11 6.78
C GLY A 162 8.05 13.30 5.49
N THR A 163 8.94 13.69 4.59
CA THR A 163 9.21 12.97 3.34
C THR A 163 10.69 12.95 3.06
N VAL A 164 11.15 12.03 2.20
CA VAL A 164 12.53 11.92 1.75
C VAL A 164 12.59 12.12 0.25
N GLN A 165 13.41 13.05 -0.23
CA GLN A 165 13.63 13.29 -1.66
C GLN A 165 15.11 13.46 -1.96
N ARG A 166 15.50 13.34 -3.24
CA ARG A 166 16.87 13.67 -3.63
C ARG A 166 17.08 15.15 -3.43
N ILE A 167 18.33 15.51 -3.21
CA ILE A 167 18.70 16.92 -3.20
C ILE A 167 18.35 17.64 -4.51
N THR A 168 18.33 16.92 -5.63
CA THR A 168 17.96 17.46 -6.93
C THR A 168 16.55 18.06 -6.94
N GLU A 169 15.52 17.37 -6.42
CA GLU A 169 14.17 17.96 -6.34
C GLU A 169 14.14 19.12 -5.36
N TRP A 170 14.76 18.97 -4.19
CA TRP A 170 14.75 20.01 -3.16
C TRP A 170 15.38 21.33 -3.64
N LEU A 171 16.43 21.27 -4.45
CA LEU A 171 17.12 22.47 -4.96
C LEU A 171 16.55 22.98 -6.29
N ASN A 172 15.71 22.20 -6.98
CA ASN A 172 15.21 22.53 -8.31
C ASN A 172 14.40 23.85 -8.30
N PRO A 173 14.86 24.91 -9.01
CA PRO A 173 14.14 26.18 -9.06
C PRO A 173 12.81 26.09 -9.83
N ALA A 174 12.65 25.14 -10.74
CA ALA A 174 11.45 25.00 -11.58
C ALA A 174 10.22 24.50 -10.81
N ILE A 175 10.43 23.80 -9.70
CA ILE A 175 9.36 23.28 -8.81
C ILE A 175 9.47 23.86 -7.39
N ARG A 176 10.14 25.01 -7.25
CA ARG A 176 10.47 25.58 -5.92
C ARG A 176 9.22 25.85 -5.09
N THR A 177 8.15 26.34 -5.72
CA THR A 177 6.89 26.67 -5.04
C THR A 177 6.28 25.42 -4.42
N GLU A 178 6.25 24.33 -5.18
CA GLU A 178 5.71 23.02 -4.79
C GLU A 178 6.56 22.39 -3.68
N MET A 179 7.89 22.48 -3.79
CA MET A 179 8.80 21.96 -2.77
C MET A 179 8.74 22.74 -1.45
N LEU A 180 8.54 24.07 -1.50
CA LEU A 180 8.31 24.88 -0.31
C LEU A 180 6.99 24.50 0.37
N ALA A 181 5.91 24.30 -0.40
CA ALA A 181 4.63 23.85 0.16
C ALA A 181 4.74 22.44 0.80
N LEU A 182 5.48 21.54 0.18
CA LEU A 182 5.78 20.22 0.74
C LEU A 182 6.62 20.32 2.02
N ALA A 183 7.65 21.16 2.04
CA ALA A 183 8.48 21.43 3.22
C ALA A 183 7.67 22.03 4.39
N ASP A 184 6.69 22.87 4.10
CA ASP A 184 5.78 23.44 5.10
C ASP A 184 4.88 22.37 5.73
N ALA A 185 4.41 21.41 4.94
CA ALA A 185 3.61 20.29 5.43
C ALA A 185 4.42 19.33 6.33
N CYS A 186 5.71 19.20 6.08
CA CYS A 186 6.61 18.26 6.77
C CYS A 186 7.13 18.81 8.10
N ASP A 187 7.24 17.94 9.11
CA ASP A 187 8.03 18.19 10.33
C ASP A 187 9.50 17.77 10.13
N VAL A 188 9.74 16.82 9.22
CA VAL A 188 11.06 16.33 8.82
C VAL A 188 11.23 16.45 7.30
N ILE A 189 12.31 17.11 6.88
CA ILE A 189 12.72 17.21 5.47
C ILE A 189 13.93 16.28 5.30
N GLY A 190 13.67 15.09 4.78
CA GLY A 190 14.69 14.10 4.46
C GLY A 190 15.36 14.40 3.12
N VAL A 191 16.68 14.47 3.13
CA VAL A 191 17.49 14.78 1.96
C VAL A 191 18.45 13.63 1.70
N ASN A 192 18.39 13.07 0.50
CA ASN A 192 19.37 12.10 0.02
C ASN A 192 20.49 12.84 -0.73
N ILE A 193 21.73 12.66 -0.28
CA ILE A 193 22.92 13.29 -0.87
C ILE A 193 23.99 12.23 -1.04
N TYR A 194 24.35 11.91 -2.28
CA TYR A 194 25.39 10.94 -2.60
C TYR A 194 26.55 11.60 -3.34
N PRO A 195 27.62 12.01 -2.63
CA PRO A 195 28.86 12.40 -3.30
C PRO A 195 29.41 11.29 -4.20
N PHE A 196 29.11 10.03 -3.89
CA PHE A 196 29.49 8.88 -4.69
C PHE A 196 29.01 8.93 -6.17
N PHE A 197 27.88 9.60 -6.44
CA PHE A 197 27.31 9.70 -7.78
C PHE A 197 27.60 11.05 -8.47
N ASP A 198 28.60 11.79 -7.99
CA ASP A 198 28.92 13.13 -8.51
C ASP A 198 30.41 13.24 -8.90
N ASN A 199 30.69 13.67 -10.14
CA ASN A 199 32.05 13.86 -10.64
C ASN A 199 32.85 14.95 -9.90
N SER A 200 32.18 15.81 -9.14
CA SER A 200 32.82 16.83 -8.31
C SER A 200 33.30 16.31 -6.95
N TYR A 201 33.11 15.01 -6.64
CA TYR A 201 33.64 14.41 -5.43
C TYR A 201 35.18 14.49 -5.37
N ASP A 202 35.69 15.05 -4.28
CA ASP A 202 37.11 15.11 -3.98
C ASP A 202 37.46 14.09 -2.89
N ALA A 203 38.32 13.12 -3.22
CA ALA A 203 38.77 12.12 -2.26
C ALA A 203 39.73 12.67 -1.17
N LEU A 204 40.30 13.87 -1.38
CA LEU A 204 41.14 14.55 -0.39
C LEU A 204 40.32 15.36 0.62
N ASP A 205 39.11 15.77 0.26
CA ASP A 205 38.11 16.36 1.16
C ASP A 205 36.76 15.65 0.97
N PRO A 206 36.58 14.43 1.53
CA PRO A 206 35.43 13.59 1.24
C PRO A 206 34.07 14.22 1.63
N THR A 207 34.08 15.19 2.54
CA THR A 207 32.85 15.86 3.03
C THR A 207 32.56 17.19 2.34
N ALA A 208 33.45 17.71 1.50
CA ALA A 208 33.27 19.00 0.82
C ALA A 208 31.92 19.11 0.11
N LEU A 209 31.61 18.11 -0.73
CA LEU A 209 30.40 18.12 -1.54
C LEU A 209 29.14 18.00 -0.69
N VAL A 210 29.12 17.08 0.28
CA VAL A 210 27.95 16.94 1.19
C VAL A 210 27.72 18.23 1.98
N THR A 211 28.79 18.92 2.39
CA THR A 211 28.73 20.20 3.11
C THR A 211 28.16 21.30 2.23
N ALA A 212 28.71 21.48 1.03
CA ALA A 212 28.26 22.52 0.11
C ALA A 212 26.78 22.35 -0.29
N LEU A 213 26.36 21.11 -0.50
CA LEU A 213 24.99 20.75 -0.82
C LEU A 213 24.05 20.93 0.37
N TRP A 214 24.48 20.57 1.57
CA TRP A 214 23.74 20.82 2.80
C TRP A 214 23.55 22.32 3.08
N ASP A 215 24.58 23.14 2.86
CA ASP A 215 24.51 24.59 3.03
C ASP A 215 23.53 25.24 2.04
N GLN A 216 23.42 24.71 0.81
CA GLN A 216 22.37 25.13 -0.13
C GLN A 216 20.97 24.80 0.38
N MET A 217 20.78 23.62 0.98
CA MET A 217 19.52 23.28 1.64
C MET A 217 19.20 24.23 2.79
N LEU A 218 20.19 24.56 3.63
CA LEU A 218 20.04 25.48 4.76
C LEU A 218 19.71 26.92 4.36
N ALA A 219 20.05 27.32 3.14
CA ALA A 219 19.71 28.63 2.59
C ALA A 219 18.22 28.75 2.23
N ILE A 220 17.53 27.62 2.02
CA ILE A 220 16.12 27.59 1.56
C ILE A 220 15.19 27.06 2.65
N TYR A 221 15.60 26.02 3.37
CA TYR A 221 14.73 25.26 4.27
C TYR A 221 15.13 25.39 5.75
N PRO A 222 14.18 25.25 6.70
CA PRO A 222 14.48 25.37 8.12
C PRO A 222 15.43 24.29 8.63
N ALA A 223 16.56 24.69 9.21
CA ALA A 223 17.61 23.78 9.66
C ALA A 223 17.13 22.68 10.63
N HIS A 224 16.15 22.98 11.48
CA HIS A 224 15.64 22.03 12.46
C HIS A 224 14.79 20.91 11.85
N LYS A 225 14.27 21.10 10.63
CA LYS A 225 13.54 20.06 9.87
C LYS A 225 14.47 19.16 9.06
N LEU A 226 15.63 19.65 8.64
CA LEU A 226 16.54 18.92 7.74
C LEU A 226 17.17 17.70 8.40
N ARG A 227 17.18 16.57 7.68
CA ARG A 227 17.88 15.33 8.03
C ARG A 227 18.55 14.73 6.80
N LEU A 228 19.82 14.32 6.93
CA LEU A 228 20.54 13.58 5.88
C LEU A 228 20.08 12.12 5.91
N THR A 229 19.07 11.79 5.10
CA THR A 229 18.34 10.51 5.18
C THR A 229 18.93 9.40 4.33
N GLU A 230 19.81 9.74 3.40
CA GLU A 230 20.72 8.80 2.74
C GLU A 230 22.02 9.48 2.33
N THR A 231 23.10 8.77 2.57
CA THR A 231 24.38 8.96 1.91
C THR A 231 25.18 7.66 2.01
N GLY A 232 26.12 7.42 1.12
CA GLY A 232 26.89 6.18 1.13
C GLY A 232 27.96 6.17 0.07
N TYR A 233 28.76 5.11 0.10
CA TYR A 233 29.83 4.87 -0.87
C TYR A 233 29.95 3.37 -1.11
N SER A 234 29.83 2.94 -2.36
CA SER A 234 29.86 1.51 -2.67
C SER A 234 31.26 0.92 -2.44
N THR A 235 31.32 -0.24 -1.79
CA THR A 235 32.59 -0.93 -1.48
C THR A 235 33.10 -1.79 -2.63
N GLY A 236 32.36 -1.91 -3.74
CA GLY A 236 32.68 -2.81 -4.85
C GLY A 236 31.81 -2.60 -6.08
N GLY A 237 32.01 -3.44 -7.10
CA GLY A 237 31.36 -3.29 -8.40
C GLY A 237 32.08 -2.27 -9.32
N PRO A 238 31.57 -2.08 -10.55
CA PRO A 238 32.12 -1.10 -11.49
C PRO A 238 31.75 0.33 -11.08
N SER A 239 32.57 1.32 -11.47
CA SER A 239 32.23 2.72 -11.27
C SER A 239 30.92 3.09 -11.97
N SER A 240 30.17 4.01 -11.37
CA SER A 240 28.93 4.52 -11.94
C SER A 240 29.19 5.24 -13.28
N SER A 241 28.28 5.08 -14.23
CA SER A 241 28.34 5.77 -15.52
C SER A 241 28.24 7.29 -15.41
N VAL A 242 27.56 7.80 -14.37
CA VAL A 242 27.42 9.24 -14.13
C VAL A 242 28.61 9.84 -13.38
N ALA A 243 29.39 9.02 -12.68
CA ALA A 243 30.55 9.44 -11.90
C ALA A 243 31.74 8.45 -12.05
N PRO A 244 32.29 8.26 -13.26
CA PRO A 244 33.26 7.19 -13.53
C PRO A 244 34.58 7.34 -12.76
N LEU A 245 34.92 8.56 -12.33
CA LEU A 245 36.13 8.86 -11.56
C LEU A 245 35.99 8.53 -10.06
N VAL A 246 34.77 8.31 -9.59
CA VAL A 246 34.50 7.96 -8.19
C VAL A 246 34.51 6.43 -8.08
N VAL A 247 35.67 5.90 -7.69
CA VAL A 247 35.95 4.45 -7.77
C VAL A 247 35.38 3.69 -6.56
N PRO A 248 34.45 2.73 -6.76
CA PRO A 248 33.96 1.86 -5.71
C PRO A 248 35.09 1.01 -5.13
N SER A 249 35.28 1.06 -3.82
CA SER A 249 36.20 0.17 -3.10
C SER A 249 35.96 0.27 -1.60
N LEU A 250 36.28 -0.80 -0.86
CA LEU A 250 36.18 -0.80 0.60
C LEU A 250 37.04 0.32 1.22
N ASP A 251 38.25 0.53 0.72
CA ASP A 251 39.15 1.58 1.23
C ASP A 251 38.58 2.99 1.02
N ASN A 252 37.99 3.28 -0.15
CA ASN A 252 37.37 4.58 -0.40
C ASN A 252 36.09 4.77 0.42
N ALA A 253 35.28 3.72 0.59
CA ALA A 253 34.10 3.79 1.44
C ALA A 253 34.45 4.05 2.91
N ILE A 254 35.51 3.42 3.43
CA ILE A 254 36.02 3.66 4.80
C ILE A 254 36.54 5.09 4.93
N LYS A 255 37.25 5.63 3.94
CA LYS A 255 37.70 7.04 3.94
C LYS A 255 36.51 8.00 4.01
N TYR A 256 35.51 7.81 3.15
CA TYR A 256 34.30 8.63 3.16
C TYR A 256 33.55 8.52 4.49
N TYR A 257 33.33 7.30 5.00
CA TYR A 257 32.69 7.07 6.28
C TYR A 257 33.42 7.75 7.45
N ASN A 258 34.74 7.59 7.54
CA ASN A 258 35.51 8.20 8.63
C ASN A 258 35.43 9.73 8.60
N ALA A 259 35.49 10.34 7.41
CA ALA A 259 35.30 11.78 7.25
C ALA A 259 33.86 12.20 7.61
N LEU A 260 32.86 11.46 7.13
CA LEU A 260 31.45 11.72 7.42
C LEU A 260 31.13 11.63 8.92
N MET A 261 31.70 10.67 9.65
CA MET A 261 31.52 10.55 11.10
C MET A 261 32.19 11.69 11.90
N GLN A 262 33.01 12.51 11.24
CA GLN A 262 33.60 13.74 11.81
C GLN A 262 32.94 15.00 11.25
N TRP A 263 31.99 14.86 10.33
CA TRP A 263 31.34 15.98 9.68
C TRP A 263 30.53 16.83 10.67
N THR A 264 30.81 18.13 10.69
CA THR A 264 30.12 19.11 11.53
C THR A 264 29.37 20.11 10.66
N PRO A 265 28.06 19.89 10.37
CA PRO A 265 27.30 20.85 9.59
C PRO A 265 27.17 22.18 10.32
N SER A 266 27.14 23.29 9.56
CA SER A 266 27.04 24.66 10.10
C SER A 266 25.77 24.87 10.94
N ARG A 267 24.66 24.25 10.52
CA ARG A 267 23.35 24.21 11.19
C ARG A 267 22.63 22.90 10.86
N GLY A 268 21.66 22.50 11.69
CA GLY A 268 20.96 21.23 11.51
C GLY A 268 21.80 20.06 12.02
N GLY A 269 21.79 18.92 11.33
CA GLY A 269 22.49 17.69 11.77
C GLY A 269 21.52 16.68 12.37
N GLY A 270 21.87 16.08 13.51
CA GLY A 270 21.08 15.02 14.14
C GLY A 270 21.37 13.64 13.52
N ASP A 271 20.36 12.78 13.39
CA ASP A 271 20.55 11.47 12.76
C ASP A 271 20.97 11.63 11.29
N ILE A 272 22.08 11.00 10.92
CA ILE A 272 22.55 10.88 9.55
C ILE A 272 22.59 9.40 9.16
N PHE A 273 22.03 9.06 8.01
CA PHE A 273 21.76 7.68 7.65
C PHE A 273 22.68 7.21 6.54
N TRP A 274 23.57 6.27 6.89
CA TRP A 274 24.36 5.55 5.89
C TRP A 274 23.46 4.60 5.10
N TYR A 275 23.53 4.66 3.79
CA TYR A 275 23.02 3.65 2.89
C TYR A 275 24.15 2.67 2.57
N SER A 276 24.10 1.43 3.04
CA SER A 276 23.08 0.82 3.93
C SER A 276 23.73 -0.09 4.99
N PHE A 277 22.95 -0.73 5.86
CA PHE A 277 23.54 -1.61 6.88
C PHE A 277 24.04 -2.95 6.32
N TYR A 278 23.32 -3.55 5.38
CA TYR A 278 23.68 -4.83 4.74
C TYR A 278 23.77 -4.66 3.23
N ASP A 279 24.73 -5.34 2.62
CA ASP A 279 24.76 -5.59 1.18
C ASP A 279 23.52 -6.36 0.73
N LEU A 280 23.18 -6.20 -0.54
CA LEU A 280 22.11 -6.97 -1.18
C LEU A 280 22.61 -8.37 -1.54
N ARG A 281 21.68 -9.32 -1.69
CA ARG A 281 22.02 -10.67 -2.15
C ARG A 281 22.49 -10.66 -3.60
N ASP A 282 23.27 -11.67 -3.97
CA ASP A 282 23.71 -11.85 -5.35
C ASP A 282 22.53 -12.04 -6.32
N ASP A 283 21.42 -12.65 -5.87
CA ASP A 283 20.20 -12.87 -6.63
C ASP A 283 19.19 -11.71 -6.56
N ASP A 284 19.56 -10.59 -5.91
CA ASP A 284 18.76 -9.38 -5.92
C ASP A 284 18.82 -8.72 -7.31
N THR A 285 17.63 -8.48 -7.87
CA THR A 285 17.42 -7.83 -9.17
C THR A 285 16.60 -6.55 -9.04
N THR A 286 16.38 -6.06 -7.81
CA THR A 286 15.64 -4.82 -7.53
C THR A 286 16.46 -3.59 -7.88
N GLN A 287 17.79 -3.72 -7.91
CA GLN A 287 18.71 -2.67 -8.32
C GLN A 287 19.38 -2.99 -9.67
N PRO A 288 19.40 -2.03 -10.62
CA PRO A 288 19.87 -2.29 -11.98
C PRO A 288 21.40 -2.35 -12.09
N GLU A 289 22.12 -1.57 -11.28
CA GLU A 289 23.58 -1.43 -11.38
C GLU A 289 24.30 -2.36 -10.39
N PRO A 290 25.35 -3.12 -10.81
CA PRO A 290 26.02 -4.06 -9.92
C PRO A 290 26.63 -3.42 -8.66
N LEU A 291 27.04 -2.16 -8.73
CA LEU A 291 27.60 -1.42 -7.58
C LEU A 291 26.60 -1.26 -6.42
N GLU A 292 25.29 -1.33 -6.71
CA GLU A 292 24.23 -1.13 -5.71
C GLU A 292 24.19 -2.25 -4.68
N LYS A 293 24.77 -3.41 -5.01
CA LYS A 293 24.85 -4.56 -4.11
C LYS A 293 25.86 -4.38 -2.98
N HIS A 294 26.70 -3.34 -3.02
CA HIS A 294 27.90 -3.23 -2.20
C HIS A 294 27.96 -2.01 -1.26
N PHE A 295 26.83 -1.36 -0.97
CA PHE A 295 26.76 -0.19 -0.07
C PHE A 295 26.75 -0.53 1.44
N GLY A 296 26.58 -1.81 1.78
CA GLY A 296 26.47 -2.30 3.14
C GLY A 296 27.71 -2.05 3.98
N TYR A 297 27.49 -1.81 5.26
CA TYR A 297 28.50 -2.01 6.30
C TYR A 297 28.88 -3.48 6.46
N PHE A 298 27.88 -4.34 6.39
CA PHE A 298 27.99 -5.79 6.48
C PHE A 298 27.72 -6.39 5.10
N ASN A 299 28.32 -7.54 4.81
CA ASN A 299 27.96 -8.35 3.66
C ASN A 299 26.51 -8.88 3.84
N ALA A 300 25.89 -9.37 2.76
CA ALA A 300 24.52 -9.89 2.78
C ALA A 300 24.30 -11.03 3.80
N ASN A 301 25.35 -11.80 4.08
CA ASN A 301 25.36 -12.87 5.10
C ASN A 301 25.61 -12.35 6.53
N GLY A 302 25.50 -11.05 6.77
CA GLY A 302 25.67 -10.40 8.06
C GLY A 302 27.10 -10.40 8.62
N THR A 303 28.12 -10.71 7.82
CA THR A 303 29.54 -10.59 8.24
C THR A 303 30.05 -9.16 8.04
N ALA A 304 30.83 -8.64 8.99
CA ALA A 304 31.39 -7.29 8.89
C ALA A 304 32.42 -7.22 7.75
N LYS A 305 32.40 -6.13 6.98
CA LYS A 305 33.38 -5.93 5.89
C LYS A 305 34.76 -5.50 6.39
N ALA A 306 34.80 -4.71 7.45
CA ALA A 306 36.04 -4.27 8.07
C ALA A 306 35.84 -3.94 9.55
N ALA A 307 36.94 -3.94 10.31
CA ALA A 307 36.93 -3.45 11.68
C ALA A 307 36.61 -1.95 11.70
N ASN A 308 35.76 -1.53 12.65
CA ASN A 308 35.32 -0.14 12.81
C ASN A 308 34.60 0.47 11.58
N PHE A 309 34.05 -0.37 10.70
CA PHE A 309 33.17 0.04 9.60
C PHE A 309 31.86 -0.75 9.70
N PRO A 310 30.90 -0.28 10.51
CA PRO A 310 30.88 0.97 11.26
C PRO A 310 31.54 0.80 12.63
N LYS A 311 31.96 1.91 13.21
CA LYS A 311 32.40 1.96 14.60
C LYS A 311 31.18 1.82 15.53
N PRO A 312 31.22 0.94 16.55
CA PRO A 312 30.13 0.84 17.52
C PRO A 312 29.87 2.16 18.24
N VAL A 313 28.60 2.59 18.27
CA VAL A 313 28.11 3.73 19.07
C VAL A 313 27.96 3.30 20.53
N PHE A 314 27.58 2.04 20.76
CA PHE A 314 27.44 1.41 22.08
C PHE A 314 28.33 0.17 22.16
N PRO A 315 29.65 0.33 22.41
CA PRO A 315 30.61 -0.79 22.36
C PRO A 315 30.29 -1.94 23.32
N HIS A 316 29.66 -1.65 24.46
CA HIS A 316 29.25 -2.65 25.45
C HIS A 316 28.11 -3.56 24.98
N LEU A 317 27.41 -3.21 23.90
CA LEU A 317 26.35 -4.02 23.29
C LEU A 317 26.85 -4.90 22.14
N VAL A 318 28.14 -4.81 21.76
CA VAL A 318 28.70 -5.63 20.68
C VAL A 318 28.84 -7.07 21.16
N PRO A 319 28.25 -8.06 20.47
CA PRO A 319 28.38 -9.47 20.85
C PRO A 319 29.83 -9.94 20.81
N THR A 320 30.25 -10.72 21.82
CA THR A 320 31.61 -11.28 21.92
C THR A 320 31.86 -12.49 21.02
N THR A 321 30.81 -13.08 20.45
CA THR A 321 30.88 -14.24 19.54
C THR A 321 30.31 -13.90 18.16
N PRO A 322 31.02 -14.22 17.06
CA PRO A 322 30.51 -14.04 15.70
C PRO A 322 29.21 -14.83 15.48
N ARG A 323 28.21 -14.17 14.90
CA ARG A 323 26.91 -14.80 14.59
C ARG A 323 27.09 -15.82 13.46
N LYS A 324 26.55 -17.03 13.64
CA LYS A 324 26.43 -18.01 12.54
C LYS A 324 25.12 -17.72 11.79
N TYR A 325 25.23 -17.27 10.55
CA TYR A 325 24.08 -17.22 9.65
C TYR A 325 23.67 -18.65 9.27
N THR A 326 22.48 -19.09 9.67
CA THR A 326 21.88 -20.32 9.15
C THR A 326 21.30 -20.03 7.77
N THR A 327 22.10 -20.22 6.73
CA THR A 327 21.63 -20.25 5.34
C THR A 327 20.84 -21.53 5.11
N THR A 328 19.58 -21.59 5.53
CA THR A 328 18.69 -22.71 5.20
C THR A 328 18.06 -22.50 3.83
N ARG A 329 18.88 -22.43 2.77
CA ARG A 329 18.37 -22.69 1.43
C ARG A 329 18.14 -24.20 1.31
N LYS A 330 16.93 -24.67 1.64
CA LYS A 330 16.54 -26.05 1.34
C LYS A 330 16.52 -26.17 -0.19
N PRO A 331 17.35 -27.02 -0.82
CA PRO A 331 17.27 -27.21 -2.25
C PRO A 331 15.91 -27.86 -2.56
N THR A 332 15.01 -27.14 -3.21
CA THR A 332 13.76 -27.71 -3.71
C THR A 332 14.05 -28.51 -4.98
N THR A 333 14.63 -29.70 -4.82
CA THR A 333 14.48 -30.76 -5.80
C THR A 333 13.05 -31.30 -5.69
N ARG A 334 12.30 -31.21 -6.78
CA ARG A 334 10.90 -31.65 -6.93
C ARG A 334 10.77 -33.17 -6.78
N PRO A 335 9.87 -33.67 -5.91
CA PRO A 335 9.28 -35.00 -6.08
C PRO A 335 7.76 -34.90 -6.30
N LEU A 336 7.29 -35.52 -7.37
CA LEU A 336 5.87 -35.83 -7.61
C LEU A 336 5.41 -36.94 -6.65
N LEU A 337 4.27 -36.78 -5.95
CA LEU A 337 3.17 -37.77 -5.73
C LEU A 337 2.20 -37.32 -4.58
N PRO A 338 1.05 -38.01 -4.32
CA PRO A 338 -0.27 -37.83 -4.94
C PRO A 338 -1.36 -37.34 -3.94
N THR A 339 -2.53 -37.05 -4.49
CA THR A 339 -3.77 -36.58 -3.84
C THR A 339 -4.31 -37.54 -2.77
N LYS A 340 -4.56 -37.06 -1.54
CA LYS A 340 -5.54 -37.64 -0.61
C LYS A 340 -6.31 -36.59 0.17
N THR A 341 -7.63 -36.78 0.18
CA THR A 341 -8.71 -36.01 0.81
C THR A 341 -8.63 -36.03 2.35
N PRO A 342 -9.00 -34.94 3.06
CA PRO A 342 -9.13 -34.97 4.52
C PRO A 342 -10.53 -35.43 4.97
N ALA A 343 -10.56 -36.30 5.99
CA ALA A 343 -11.75 -36.68 6.73
C ALA A 343 -12.04 -35.68 7.86
N THR A 344 -13.32 -35.36 8.04
CA THR A 344 -13.90 -34.51 9.08
C THR A 344 -13.89 -35.20 10.44
N ARG A 345 -13.58 -34.45 11.52
CA ARG A 345 -13.83 -34.88 12.91
C ARG A 345 -14.64 -33.82 13.65
N SER A 346 -15.81 -34.25 14.13
CA SER A 346 -16.78 -33.51 14.94
C SER A 346 -16.36 -33.49 16.40
N LEU A 347 -16.61 -32.38 17.11
CA LEU A 347 -16.59 -32.29 18.57
C LEU A 347 -17.93 -31.70 19.07
N ALA A 348 -18.47 -32.35 20.10
CA ALA A 348 -19.78 -32.11 20.71
C ALA A 348 -19.76 -30.96 21.74
N PRO A 349 -20.94 -30.40 22.12
CA PRO A 349 -21.06 -29.24 23.00
C PRO A 349 -21.24 -29.62 24.49
N ILE A 350 -20.72 -28.79 25.39
CA ILE A 350 -20.95 -28.88 26.85
C ILE A 350 -21.84 -27.71 27.30
N ALA A 351 -22.87 -28.03 28.08
CA ALA A 351 -23.91 -27.15 28.61
C ALA A 351 -23.52 -26.48 29.96
N PRO A 352 -24.26 -25.45 30.43
CA PRO A 352 -23.80 -24.50 31.45
C PRO A 352 -24.25 -24.85 32.88
N THR A 353 -23.59 -24.26 33.88
CA THR A 353 -23.94 -24.39 35.31
C THR A 353 -24.25 -23.02 35.94
N GLN A 354 -25.26 -22.99 36.81
CA GLN A 354 -25.92 -21.80 37.39
C GLN A 354 -25.34 -21.37 38.76
N THR A 355 -25.22 -20.04 38.95
CA THR A 355 -25.48 -19.12 40.10
C THR A 355 -25.11 -19.48 41.57
N PRO A 356 -24.76 -18.49 42.45
CA PRO A 356 -25.78 -17.63 43.07
C PRO A 356 -25.44 -16.13 43.26
N THR A 357 -26.52 -15.37 43.43
CA THR A 357 -26.74 -13.93 43.59
C THR A 357 -26.30 -13.33 44.94
N PRO A 358 -26.00 -12.02 45.01
CA PRO A 358 -26.34 -11.20 46.18
C PRO A 358 -27.30 -10.01 45.89
N THR A 359 -28.09 -9.72 46.92
CA THR A 359 -29.23 -8.78 47.11
C THR A 359 -28.87 -7.28 47.01
N PRO A 360 -29.84 -6.36 46.70
CA PRO A 360 -29.55 -5.04 46.14
C PRO A 360 -29.40 -3.91 47.18
N THR A 361 -28.70 -2.84 46.77
CA THR A 361 -28.63 -1.53 47.46
C THR A 361 -29.43 -0.50 46.62
N PRO A 362 -30.20 0.43 47.22
CA PRO A 362 -31.17 1.24 46.49
C PRO A 362 -30.48 2.32 45.64
N THR A 363 -30.72 2.27 44.33
CA THR A 363 -30.28 3.31 43.39
C THR A 363 -31.45 4.24 43.08
N THR A 364 -31.15 5.53 43.12
CA THR A 364 -32.00 6.67 42.78
C THR A 364 -32.67 6.53 41.41
N THR A 365 -33.95 6.87 41.36
CA THR A 365 -34.79 7.02 40.17
C THR A 365 -34.08 7.72 39.01
N PRO A 366 -33.90 7.07 37.84
CA PRO A 366 -33.62 7.78 36.60
C PRO A 366 -34.93 8.22 35.93
N THR A 367 -34.98 9.50 35.59
CA THR A 367 -35.91 10.17 34.67
C THR A 367 -36.08 9.38 33.35
N PRO A 368 -37.27 9.40 32.70
CA PRO A 368 -37.52 8.54 31.54
C PRO A 368 -36.59 8.87 30.36
N ALA A 369 -35.88 7.86 29.86
CA ALA A 369 -35.16 7.96 28.59
C ALA A 369 -36.17 7.97 27.43
N PRO A 370 -35.95 8.79 26.38
CA PRO A 370 -36.84 8.88 25.24
C PRO A 370 -36.90 7.58 24.44
N THR A 371 -38.09 7.32 23.93
CA THR A 371 -38.60 6.13 23.23
C THR A 371 -37.67 5.56 22.15
N LEU A 372 -37.57 4.22 22.12
CA LEU A 372 -36.89 3.39 21.13
C LEU A 372 -37.19 3.82 19.69
N THR A 373 -36.17 4.32 18.99
CA THR A 373 -36.13 4.40 17.53
C THR A 373 -35.89 3.01 16.96
N THR A 374 -36.84 2.49 16.18
CA THR A 374 -36.68 1.22 15.45
C THR A 374 -35.39 1.25 14.64
N ALA A 375 -34.55 0.24 14.81
CA ALA A 375 -33.25 0.11 14.16
C ALA A 375 -33.15 -1.25 13.49
N THR A 376 -32.91 -1.25 12.17
CA THR A 376 -32.71 -2.49 11.41
C THR A 376 -31.22 -2.69 11.17
N PRO A 377 -30.60 -3.76 11.70
CA PRO A 377 -29.21 -4.07 11.39
C PRO A 377 -29.01 -4.37 9.91
N ILE A 378 -27.94 -3.85 9.33
CA ILE A 378 -27.53 -4.11 7.96
C ILE A 378 -26.01 -4.28 7.87
N THR A 379 -25.59 -5.02 6.86
CA THR A 379 -24.22 -4.96 6.32
C THR A 379 -24.27 -4.36 4.93
N LEU A 380 -23.15 -3.78 4.47
CA LEU A 380 -23.08 -3.08 3.19
C LEU A 380 -21.91 -3.65 2.39
N CYS A 381 -22.13 -4.79 1.76
CA CYS A 381 -21.16 -5.44 0.89
C CYS A 381 -21.31 -4.97 -0.56
N THR A 382 -20.18 -4.66 -1.20
CA THR A 382 -20.11 -4.32 -2.62
C THR A 382 -20.31 -5.54 -3.51
N PHE A 383 -20.42 -5.29 -4.82
CA PHE A 383 -20.48 -6.33 -5.83
C PHE A 383 -19.24 -7.25 -5.86
N LYS A 384 -18.08 -6.76 -5.39
CA LYS A 384 -16.84 -7.53 -5.20
C LYS A 384 -16.77 -8.22 -3.85
N LYS A 385 -17.89 -8.36 -3.12
CA LYS A 385 -17.98 -8.92 -1.76
C LYS A 385 -16.89 -8.40 -0.80
N THR A 386 -16.49 -7.14 -0.99
CA THR A 386 -15.82 -6.31 0.00
C THR A 386 -16.90 -5.56 0.77
N ILE A 387 -16.63 -5.11 1.97
CA ILE A 387 -17.61 -4.55 2.91
C ILE A 387 -17.25 -3.11 3.24
N LEU A 388 -18.28 -2.27 3.35
CA LEU A 388 -18.15 -0.95 3.94
C LEU A 388 -17.84 -1.11 5.44
N SER A 389 -16.83 -0.41 5.92
CA SER A 389 -16.42 -0.38 7.32
C SER A 389 -16.26 1.06 7.77
N GLU A 390 -16.64 1.33 9.01
CA GLU A 390 -16.33 2.58 9.70
C GLU A 390 -15.07 2.41 10.57
N TRP A 391 -14.16 3.37 10.50
CA TRP A 391 -13.04 3.42 11.41
C TRP A 391 -12.68 4.87 11.73
N ASN A 392 -12.73 5.23 13.02
CA ASN A 392 -12.36 6.55 13.52
C ASN A 392 -13.11 7.72 12.84
N GLY A 393 -14.39 7.51 12.51
CA GLY A 393 -15.18 8.51 11.79
C GLY A 393 -14.97 8.53 10.27
N GLY A 394 -14.02 7.74 9.75
CA GLY A 394 -13.85 7.50 8.31
C GLY A 394 -14.67 6.31 7.83
N LEU A 395 -14.94 6.26 6.52
CA LEU A 395 -15.51 5.09 5.85
C LEU A 395 -14.51 4.51 4.87
N TYR A 396 -14.54 3.18 4.72
CA TYR A 396 -13.62 2.42 3.86
C TYR A 396 -14.34 1.20 3.30
N VAL A 397 -13.96 0.74 2.11
CA VAL A 397 -14.48 -0.52 1.54
C VAL A 397 -13.36 -1.55 1.43
N ASN A 398 -13.40 -2.65 2.19
CA ASN A 398 -12.29 -3.63 2.24
C ASN A 398 -12.77 -5.08 2.45
N LYS A 399 -11.86 -6.03 2.69
CA LYS A 399 -12.22 -7.43 3.02
C LYS A 399 -13.14 -7.51 4.25
N ILE A 400 -14.02 -8.51 4.28
CA ILE A 400 -14.90 -8.81 5.41
C ILE A 400 -14.08 -9.38 6.57
N ASN A 401 -14.16 -8.75 7.75
CA ASN A 401 -13.50 -9.18 8.99
C ASN A 401 -14.49 -9.59 10.09
N ASN A 402 -15.80 -9.49 9.83
CA ASN A 402 -16.91 -9.84 10.73
C ASN A 402 -16.85 -9.13 12.09
N ASN A 403 -16.43 -7.86 12.11
CA ASN A 403 -16.34 -7.05 13.34
C ASN A 403 -17.48 -6.00 13.43
N ASN A 404 -17.46 -5.16 14.47
CA ASN A 404 -18.52 -4.15 14.65
C ASN A 404 -18.38 -2.93 13.73
N ASN A 405 -17.20 -2.69 13.17
CA ASN A 405 -16.93 -1.62 12.21
C ASN A 405 -17.69 -1.81 10.90
N GLU A 406 -18.05 -3.05 10.62
CA GLU A 406 -18.71 -3.51 9.40
C GLU A 406 -20.24 -3.56 9.51
N LYS A 407 -20.77 -3.19 10.68
CA LYS A 407 -22.20 -3.29 11.00
C LYS A 407 -22.79 -1.89 11.08
N PHE A 408 -23.94 -1.71 10.45
CA PHE A 408 -24.69 -0.46 10.48
C PHE A 408 -26.13 -0.70 10.91
N LEU A 409 -26.79 0.37 11.33
CA LEU A 409 -28.20 0.38 11.69
C LEU A 409 -28.93 1.37 10.79
N LEU A 410 -29.99 0.90 10.12
CA LEU A 410 -30.95 1.78 9.48
C LEU A 410 -31.86 2.37 10.55
N ARG A 411 -31.82 3.69 10.72
CA ARG A 411 -32.64 4.45 11.67
C ARG A 411 -33.65 5.30 10.92
N THR A 412 -34.91 5.19 11.28
CA THR A 412 -36.03 5.90 10.62
C THR A 412 -35.86 7.43 10.58
N ASN A 413 -35.18 8.02 11.58
CA ASN A 413 -35.02 9.47 11.74
C ASN A 413 -33.57 9.97 11.77
N ALA A 414 -32.58 9.08 11.70
CA ALA A 414 -31.16 9.43 11.82
C ALA A 414 -30.29 8.93 10.66
N GLY A 415 -30.90 8.28 9.66
CA GLY A 415 -30.18 7.74 8.51
C GLY A 415 -29.47 6.43 8.83
N ILE A 416 -28.25 6.26 8.32
CA ILE A 416 -27.44 5.05 8.53
C ILE A 416 -26.43 5.32 9.64
N GLN A 417 -26.55 4.58 10.74
CA GLN A 417 -25.70 4.70 11.91
C GLN A 417 -24.64 3.59 11.95
N SER A 418 -23.40 3.93 12.25
CA SER A 418 -22.34 2.94 12.52
C SER A 418 -22.56 2.27 13.89
N VAL A 419 -22.43 0.94 13.95
CA VAL A 419 -22.51 0.19 15.21
C VAL A 419 -21.27 0.40 16.07
N SER A 420 -20.08 0.44 15.48
CA SER A 420 -18.81 0.63 16.19
C SER A 420 -18.70 1.97 16.89
N SER A 421 -19.22 3.04 16.29
CA SER A 421 -19.20 4.39 16.87
C SER A 421 -20.26 4.61 17.97
N GLY A 422 -21.27 3.74 18.07
CA GLY A 422 -22.35 3.80 19.08
C GLY A 422 -23.36 4.95 18.90
N ASN A 423 -22.95 6.12 18.37
CA ASN A 423 -23.80 7.28 18.08
C ASN A 423 -23.35 8.06 16.81
N GLY A 424 -22.58 7.45 15.92
CA GLY A 424 -22.13 8.09 14.68
C GLY A 424 -23.02 7.73 13.49
N CYS A 425 -23.42 8.73 12.72
CA CYS A 425 -24.23 8.61 11.50
C CYS A 425 -23.43 9.01 10.26
N LEU A 426 -23.67 8.30 9.16
CA LEU A 426 -23.15 8.66 7.84
C LEU A 426 -23.49 10.12 7.54
N THR A 427 -22.50 10.90 7.17
CA THR A 427 -22.60 12.34 7.00
C THR A 427 -21.94 12.73 5.69
N TYR A 428 -22.72 13.34 4.80
CA TYR A 428 -22.21 13.84 3.52
C TYR A 428 -21.51 15.19 3.69
N ASN A 429 -20.31 15.32 3.11
CA ASN A 429 -19.61 16.57 2.97
C ASN A 429 -19.51 16.95 1.49
N ALA A 430 -20.29 17.96 1.09
CA ALA A 430 -20.33 18.44 -0.28
C ALA A 430 -19.02 19.11 -0.73
N ALA A 431 -18.24 19.71 0.19
CA ALA A 431 -17.00 20.39 -0.16
C ALA A 431 -15.90 19.41 -0.56
N THR A 432 -15.88 18.23 0.05
CA THR A 432 -14.90 17.17 -0.22
C THR A 432 -15.46 16.04 -1.08
N ASN A 433 -16.74 16.12 -1.47
CA ASN A 433 -17.51 15.06 -2.11
C ASN A 433 -17.37 13.68 -1.39
N GLY A 434 -17.30 13.73 -0.06
CA GLY A 434 -16.96 12.57 0.77
C GLY A 434 -18.05 12.22 1.78
N VAL A 435 -17.99 11.00 2.31
CA VAL A 435 -18.85 10.55 3.40
C VAL A 435 -18.00 10.14 4.58
N SER A 436 -18.34 10.68 5.74
CA SER A 436 -17.73 10.33 7.02
C SER A 436 -18.81 9.89 8.00
N VAL A 437 -18.40 9.52 9.21
CA VAL A 437 -19.28 9.23 10.33
C VAL A 437 -19.07 10.31 11.39
N SER A 438 -20.15 11.05 11.68
CA SER A 438 -20.15 12.11 12.71
C SER A 438 -21.33 11.92 13.65
N ALA A 439 -21.35 12.59 14.80
CA ALA A 439 -22.42 12.42 15.79
C ALA A 439 -23.82 12.55 15.15
N CYS A 440 -24.68 11.57 15.40
CA CYS A 440 -26.05 11.58 14.90
C CYS A 440 -26.80 12.81 15.45
N SER A 441 -27.26 13.66 14.55
CA SER A 441 -27.95 14.92 14.85
C SER A 441 -29.30 15.05 14.14
N GLY A 442 -29.58 14.18 13.17
CA GLY A 442 -30.76 14.31 12.30
C GLY A 442 -30.62 15.40 11.25
N ALA A 443 -29.40 15.94 11.06
CA ALA A 443 -29.12 16.92 10.02
C ALA A 443 -29.46 16.38 8.62
N ALA A 444 -29.82 17.27 7.70
CA ALA A 444 -30.12 16.89 6.33
C ALA A 444 -28.97 16.10 5.68
N THR A 445 -27.72 16.47 5.94
CA THR A 445 -26.50 15.78 5.46
C THR A 445 -26.36 14.34 5.96
N GLN A 446 -27.16 13.92 6.94
CA GLN A 446 -27.19 12.56 7.49
C GLN A 446 -28.38 11.73 6.98
N ALA A 447 -29.22 12.27 6.09
CA ALA A 447 -30.44 11.62 5.60
C ALA A 447 -30.18 10.49 4.57
N TRP A 448 -29.16 9.67 4.82
CA TRP A 448 -28.83 8.48 4.03
C TRP A 448 -29.86 7.38 4.25
N LYS A 449 -30.20 6.67 3.17
CA LYS A 449 -31.14 5.55 3.16
C LYS A 449 -30.52 4.36 2.42
N PHE A 450 -31.06 3.18 2.67
CA PHE A 450 -30.77 2.01 1.85
C PHE A 450 -31.95 1.72 0.93
N ASP A 451 -31.71 1.79 -0.38
CA ASP A 451 -32.66 1.33 -1.39
C ASP A 451 -32.47 -0.18 -1.61
N ALA A 452 -33.36 -0.97 -1.02
CA ALA A 452 -33.30 -2.42 -1.09
C ALA A 452 -33.66 -2.99 -2.47
N ALA A 453 -34.36 -2.23 -3.33
CA ALA A 453 -34.71 -2.67 -4.67
C ALA A 453 -33.55 -2.40 -5.64
N ALA A 454 -32.94 -1.22 -5.56
CA ALA A 454 -31.78 -0.86 -6.38
C ALA A 454 -30.45 -1.41 -5.82
N LYS A 455 -30.43 -1.88 -4.56
CA LYS A 455 -29.23 -2.31 -3.83
C LYS A 455 -28.20 -1.19 -3.71
N ARG A 456 -28.62 -0.04 -3.17
CA ARG A 456 -27.76 1.17 -3.07
C ARG A 456 -27.94 1.90 -1.75
N VAL A 457 -26.89 2.60 -1.33
CA VAL A 457 -26.95 3.59 -0.25
C VAL A 457 -27.15 4.97 -0.87
N VAL A 458 -28.27 5.63 -0.56
CA VAL A 458 -28.76 6.81 -1.27
C VAL A 458 -28.92 8.02 -0.35
N TYR A 459 -28.62 9.21 -0.88
CA TYR A 459 -28.84 10.52 -0.28
C TYR A 459 -29.37 11.49 -1.34
N GLY A 460 -30.69 11.76 -1.31
CA GLY A 460 -31.33 12.52 -2.38
C GLY A 460 -31.23 11.79 -3.72
N ASN A 461 -30.62 12.42 -4.73
CA ASN A 461 -30.29 11.83 -6.03
C ASN A 461 -28.86 11.29 -6.11
N LEU A 462 -28.13 11.30 -5.01
CA LEU A 462 -26.76 10.82 -4.90
C LEU A 462 -26.71 9.43 -4.30
N CYS A 463 -25.71 8.67 -4.70
CA CYS A 463 -25.43 7.32 -4.25
C CYS A 463 -24.01 7.26 -3.67
N LEU A 464 -23.84 6.46 -2.62
CA LEU A 464 -22.53 6.05 -2.17
C LEU A 464 -21.90 5.22 -3.27
N GLN A 465 -20.66 5.52 -3.61
CA GLN A 465 -19.93 4.84 -4.66
C GLN A 465 -18.62 4.29 -4.07
N SER A 466 -18.48 2.97 -4.13
CA SER A 466 -17.22 2.31 -3.80
C SER A 466 -16.16 2.66 -4.83
N SER A 467 -14.89 2.59 -4.45
CA SER A 467 -13.78 2.60 -5.42
C SER A 467 -13.38 1.15 -5.72
N PRO A 468 -14.00 0.51 -6.73
CA PRO A 468 -13.81 -0.92 -6.97
C PRO A 468 -12.35 -1.27 -7.31
N SER A 469 -11.58 -0.34 -7.87
CA SER A 469 -10.17 -0.53 -8.23
C SER A 469 -9.18 -0.42 -7.06
N SER A 470 -9.64 0.03 -5.89
CA SER A 470 -8.76 0.35 -4.74
C SER A 470 -9.35 -0.19 -3.43
N PRO A 471 -9.12 -1.47 -3.08
CA PRO A 471 -9.50 -2.00 -1.77
C PRO A 471 -8.94 -1.13 -0.64
N GLY A 472 -9.78 -0.77 0.33
CA GLY A 472 -9.45 0.10 1.44
C GLY A 472 -9.65 1.59 1.17
N ALA A 473 -10.02 2.00 -0.04
CA ALA A 473 -10.34 3.40 -0.32
C ALA A 473 -11.64 3.84 0.36
N SER A 474 -11.67 5.12 0.76
CA SER A 474 -12.92 5.74 1.18
C SER A 474 -13.91 5.79 0.02
N PRO A 475 -15.18 5.43 0.24
CA PRO A 475 -16.20 5.62 -0.77
C PRO A 475 -16.40 7.12 -1.04
N ASN A 476 -16.69 7.46 -2.28
CA ASN A 476 -17.09 8.81 -2.67
C ASN A 476 -18.60 8.85 -2.92
N VAL A 477 -19.07 10.00 -3.39
CA VAL A 477 -20.48 10.23 -3.71
C VAL A 477 -20.62 10.63 -5.17
N ALA A 478 -21.61 10.06 -5.85
CA ALA A 478 -21.91 10.36 -7.24
C ALA A 478 -23.42 10.34 -7.50
N PRO A 479 -23.92 10.91 -8.60
CA PRO A 479 -25.31 10.72 -9.00
C PRO A 479 -25.65 9.23 -9.12
N CYS A 480 -26.84 8.85 -8.65
CA CYS A 480 -27.31 7.47 -8.75
C CYS A 480 -27.46 7.04 -10.22
N SER A 481 -26.87 5.90 -10.59
CA SER A 481 -26.90 5.35 -11.95
C SER A 481 -27.41 3.92 -11.95
N SER A 482 -28.42 3.61 -12.77
CA SER A 482 -29.14 2.32 -12.74
C SER A 482 -28.31 1.08 -13.11
N GLY A 483 -27.12 1.23 -13.69
CA GLY A 483 -26.21 0.12 -14.02
C GLY A 483 -24.87 0.12 -13.27
N ALA A 484 -24.60 1.13 -12.43
CA ALA A 484 -23.31 1.31 -11.77
C ALA A 484 -23.03 0.20 -10.74
N VAL A 485 -22.08 -0.68 -11.04
CA VAL A 485 -21.68 -1.78 -10.13
C VAL A 485 -20.90 -1.27 -8.93
N SER A 486 -20.19 -0.14 -9.06
CA SER A 486 -19.52 0.54 -7.95
C SER A 486 -20.49 1.10 -6.89
N GLN A 487 -21.75 1.35 -7.26
CA GLN A 487 -22.80 1.84 -6.37
C GLN A 487 -23.63 0.71 -5.72
N TYR A 488 -23.34 -0.55 -6.08
CA TYR A 488 -24.03 -1.70 -5.51
C TYR A 488 -23.57 -1.93 -4.07
N PHE A 489 -24.53 -2.00 -3.16
CA PHE A 489 -24.36 -2.48 -1.79
C PHE A 489 -25.53 -3.39 -1.43
N ASP A 490 -25.26 -4.53 -0.82
CA ASP A 490 -26.29 -5.41 -0.26
C ASP A 490 -25.75 -6.16 0.97
N ASP A 491 -26.61 -6.93 1.63
CA ASP A 491 -26.16 -7.78 2.73
C ASP A 491 -25.12 -8.80 2.25
N CYS A 492 -24.03 -8.96 3.00
CA CYS A 492 -22.92 -9.83 2.59
C CYS A 492 -23.31 -11.30 2.39
N ALA A 493 -24.41 -11.75 3.02
CA ALA A 493 -24.95 -13.09 2.82
C ALA A 493 -25.67 -13.25 1.47
N SER A 494 -26.24 -12.17 0.91
CA SER A 494 -26.90 -12.19 -0.40
C SER A 494 -25.92 -11.99 -1.57
N VAL A 495 -24.74 -11.41 -1.33
CA VAL A 495 -23.70 -11.23 -2.35
C VAL A 495 -22.95 -12.56 -2.63
N PRO A 496 -22.97 -13.09 -3.87
CA PRO A 496 -22.19 -14.28 -4.24
C PRO A 496 -20.66 -14.08 -4.06
N SER A 497 -19.89 -15.14 -3.81
CA SER A 497 -18.44 -15.03 -3.56
C SER A 497 -17.63 -14.44 -4.73
N THR A 498 -16.62 -13.63 -4.39
CA THR A 498 -15.72 -12.83 -5.28
C THR A 498 -15.00 -13.61 -6.37
N THR A 499 -14.89 -14.92 -6.24
CA THR A 499 -14.20 -15.80 -7.19
C THR A 499 -14.97 -15.99 -8.50
N SER A 500 -16.09 -15.29 -8.70
CA SER A 500 -17.03 -15.57 -9.79
C SER A 500 -16.96 -14.58 -10.95
N TYR A 501 -16.39 -13.38 -10.80
CA TYR A 501 -16.44 -12.35 -11.84
C TYR A 501 -15.06 -11.99 -12.40
N VAL A 502 -15.00 -11.85 -13.71
CA VAL A 502 -13.80 -11.52 -14.47
C VAL A 502 -14.12 -10.47 -15.51
N GLN A 503 -13.11 -9.70 -15.90
CA GLN A 503 -13.13 -8.89 -17.11
C GLN A 503 -12.18 -9.51 -18.14
N LEU A 504 -12.47 -9.31 -19.43
CA LEU A 504 -11.61 -9.78 -20.51
C LEU A 504 -10.96 -8.56 -21.17
N VAL A 505 -9.62 -8.52 -21.18
CA VAL A 505 -8.84 -7.36 -21.59
C VAL A 505 -7.96 -7.75 -22.77
N THR A 506 -8.10 -7.02 -23.87
CA THR A 506 -7.28 -7.21 -25.07
C THR A 506 -5.84 -6.71 -24.85
N LYS A 507 -4.90 -7.08 -25.74
CA LYS A 507 -3.53 -6.54 -25.75
C LYS A 507 -3.46 -5.00 -25.74
N ARG A 508 -4.47 -4.34 -26.30
CA ARG A 508 -4.53 -2.88 -26.50
C ARG A 508 -5.33 -2.18 -25.40
N ASN A 509 -5.50 -2.82 -24.24
CA ASN A 509 -6.26 -2.29 -23.09
C ASN A 509 -7.73 -1.95 -23.39
N ALA A 510 -8.32 -2.55 -24.44
CA ALA A 510 -9.76 -2.54 -24.63
C ALA A 510 -10.42 -3.68 -23.84
N PHE A 511 -11.56 -3.40 -23.23
CA PHE A 511 -12.34 -4.33 -22.43
C PHE A 511 -13.45 -4.94 -23.27
N VAL A 512 -13.61 -6.26 -23.17
CA VAL A 512 -14.73 -6.95 -23.81
C VAL A 512 -16.00 -6.67 -23.01
N TYR A 513 -17.11 -6.42 -23.69
CA TYR A 513 -18.40 -6.20 -23.06
C TYR A 513 -19.55 -6.75 -23.90
N GLU A 514 -20.66 -7.07 -23.24
CA GLU A 514 -21.90 -7.49 -23.87
C GLU A 514 -22.81 -6.29 -24.19
N PHE A 515 -23.48 -6.31 -25.33
CA PHE A 515 -24.53 -5.34 -25.64
C PHE A 515 -25.53 -5.93 -26.63
N TYR A 516 -26.83 -5.89 -26.31
CA TYR A 516 -27.92 -6.43 -27.13
C TYR A 516 -27.63 -7.83 -27.71
N ASN A 517 -27.26 -8.77 -26.84
CA ASN A 517 -26.91 -10.16 -27.13
C ASN A 517 -25.68 -10.35 -28.02
N ASN A 518 -24.87 -9.32 -28.21
CA ASN A 518 -23.62 -9.37 -28.96
C ASN A 518 -22.44 -9.02 -28.05
N VAL A 519 -21.22 -9.33 -28.52
CA VAL A 519 -19.98 -9.09 -27.77
C VAL A 519 -19.14 -8.07 -28.53
N TYR A 520 -18.59 -7.10 -27.82
CA TYR A 520 -17.82 -5.97 -28.35
C TYR A 520 -16.55 -5.77 -27.55
N ALA A 521 -15.65 -4.88 -28.01
CA ALA A 521 -14.52 -4.39 -27.23
C ALA A 521 -14.40 -2.87 -27.26
N GLY A 522 -14.10 -2.25 -26.12
CA GLY A 522 -14.09 -0.79 -25.99
C GLY A 522 -13.43 -0.28 -24.72
N ALA A 523 -13.78 0.94 -24.33
CA ALA A 523 -13.36 1.52 -23.06
C ALA A 523 -13.93 0.68 -21.89
N ASN A 524 -13.25 0.68 -20.75
CA ASN A 524 -13.80 0.08 -19.53
C ASN A 524 -15.07 0.82 -19.08
N GLY A 525 -15.99 0.10 -18.44
CA GLY A 525 -17.22 0.66 -17.89
C GLY A 525 -17.48 0.18 -16.47
N ASP A 526 -18.12 1.03 -15.66
CA ASP A 526 -18.64 0.66 -14.35
C ASP A 526 -20.05 0.08 -14.51
N ASP A 527 -20.16 -1.08 -15.12
CA ASP A 527 -21.44 -1.72 -15.42
C ASP A 527 -21.34 -3.25 -15.53
N LEU A 528 -22.49 -3.92 -15.57
CA LEU A 528 -22.56 -5.38 -15.68
C LEU A 528 -22.19 -5.90 -17.08
N ASN A 529 -22.17 -5.07 -18.12
CA ASN A 529 -21.85 -5.50 -19.48
C ASN A 529 -20.39 -5.93 -19.60
N HIS A 530 -19.50 -5.33 -18.79
CA HIS A 530 -18.06 -5.62 -18.76
C HIS A 530 -17.68 -6.78 -17.82
N LEU A 531 -18.66 -7.38 -17.12
CA LEU A 531 -18.43 -8.46 -16.16
C LEU A 531 -18.89 -9.80 -16.71
N PHE A 532 -18.04 -10.80 -16.54
CA PHE A 532 -18.32 -12.17 -16.95
C PHE A 532 -18.08 -13.16 -15.83
N LYS A 533 -18.77 -14.30 -15.87
CA LYS A 533 -18.53 -15.44 -15.00
C LYS A 533 -18.05 -16.63 -15.81
N TYR A 534 -16.88 -17.15 -15.45
CA TYR A 534 -16.36 -18.38 -16.05
C TYR A 534 -16.66 -19.58 -15.15
N ASP A 535 -17.38 -20.55 -15.69
CA ASP A 535 -17.53 -21.87 -15.08
C ASP A 535 -16.51 -22.81 -15.73
N ALA A 536 -15.46 -23.19 -14.98
CA ALA A 536 -14.42 -24.07 -15.51
C ALA A 536 -14.88 -25.51 -15.74
N ALA A 537 -15.89 -25.99 -14.99
CA ALA A 537 -16.42 -27.34 -15.13
C ALA A 537 -17.35 -27.43 -16.36
N ALA A 538 -18.26 -26.46 -16.50
CA ALA A 538 -19.13 -26.35 -17.66
C ALA A 538 -18.41 -25.77 -18.89
N LYS A 539 -17.24 -25.14 -18.70
CA LYS A 539 -16.48 -24.37 -19.69
C LYS A 539 -17.29 -23.25 -20.33
N THR A 540 -18.18 -22.61 -19.58
CA THR A 540 -19.05 -21.54 -20.09
C THR A 540 -18.58 -20.17 -19.62
N LEU A 541 -18.72 -19.17 -20.48
CA LEU A 541 -18.37 -17.77 -20.20
C LEU A 541 -19.67 -16.95 -20.26
N GLN A 542 -20.24 -16.62 -19.09
CA GLN A 542 -21.54 -15.97 -18.94
C GLN A 542 -21.38 -14.45 -18.79
N ALA A 543 -22.08 -13.65 -19.59
CA ALA A 543 -22.18 -12.21 -19.41
C ALA A 543 -23.17 -11.86 -18.28
N MET A 544 -22.76 -10.98 -17.37
CA MET A 544 -23.55 -10.67 -16.17
C MET A 544 -24.70 -9.70 -16.43
N SER A 545 -24.63 -8.92 -17.51
CA SER A 545 -25.68 -7.98 -17.94
C SER A 545 -26.99 -8.66 -18.34
N ASN A 546 -26.92 -9.74 -19.12
CA ASN A 546 -28.09 -10.45 -19.65
C ASN A 546 -28.18 -11.91 -19.16
N GLY A 547 -27.20 -12.40 -18.40
CA GLY A 547 -27.18 -13.77 -17.86
C GLY A 547 -26.96 -14.86 -18.91
N GLN A 548 -26.52 -14.50 -20.12
CA GLN A 548 -26.34 -15.42 -21.24
C GLN A 548 -24.86 -15.79 -21.45
N CYS A 549 -24.60 -16.92 -22.07
CA CYS A 549 -23.26 -17.46 -22.29
C CYS A 549 -22.77 -17.14 -23.71
N PHE A 550 -21.46 -16.92 -23.86
CA PHE A 550 -20.81 -16.81 -25.16
C PHE A 550 -21.10 -18.08 -25.96
N ASP A 551 -21.67 -17.92 -27.15
CA ASP A 551 -22.09 -19.02 -28.03
C ASP A 551 -21.51 -18.77 -29.43
N ALA A 552 -20.69 -19.71 -29.89
CA ALA A 552 -20.11 -19.75 -31.21
C ALA A 552 -21.02 -20.58 -32.13
N TYR A 553 -22.02 -19.95 -32.72
CA TYR A 553 -23.03 -20.63 -33.53
C TYR A 553 -22.66 -20.66 -35.01
N ALA A 554 -23.10 -21.71 -35.73
CA ALA A 554 -22.83 -21.88 -37.14
C ALA A 554 -23.69 -20.91 -38.00
N THR A 555 -23.07 -20.27 -39.00
CA THR A 555 -23.74 -19.33 -39.93
C THR A 555 -23.79 -19.84 -41.37
N GLY A 556 -23.51 -21.13 -41.59
CA GLY A 556 -23.50 -21.78 -42.91
C GLY A 556 -22.15 -21.76 -43.63
N SER A 557 -21.38 -20.66 -43.53
CA SER A 557 -20.01 -20.55 -44.08
C SER A 557 -18.90 -20.52 -43.03
N GLY A 558 -19.27 -20.54 -41.75
CA GLY A 558 -18.34 -20.46 -40.62
C GLY A 558 -19.09 -20.36 -39.29
N TYR A 559 -18.50 -19.66 -38.34
CA TYR A 559 -19.08 -19.42 -37.01
C TYR A 559 -19.17 -17.93 -36.73
N ALA A 560 -20.19 -17.52 -35.98
CA ALA A 560 -20.32 -16.19 -35.43
C ALA A 560 -20.41 -16.25 -33.90
N LEU A 561 -20.07 -15.13 -33.26
CA LEU A 561 -20.18 -14.98 -31.82
C LEU A 561 -21.42 -14.17 -31.47
N HIS A 562 -22.18 -14.64 -30.49
CA HIS A 562 -23.19 -13.88 -29.77
C HIS A 562 -23.28 -14.37 -28.32
N THR A 563 -24.16 -13.81 -27.50
CA THR A 563 -24.58 -14.46 -26.26
C THR A 563 -25.89 -15.21 -26.47
N PHE A 564 -26.02 -16.37 -25.84
CA PHE A 564 -27.25 -17.14 -25.86
C PHE A 564 -27.52 -17.80 -24.51
N THR A 565 -28.76 -18.26 -24.28
CA THR A 565 -29.14 -18.90 -23.01
C THR A 565 -28.12 -19.96 -22.60
N CYS A 566 -27.59 -19.81 -21.38
CA CYS A 566 -26.53 -20.70 -20.86
C CYS A 566 -27.03 -22.14 -20.77
N ASN A 567 -26.30 -23.04 -21.42
CA ASN A 567 -26.52 -24.48 -21.33
C ASN A 567 -25.16 -25.18 -21.23
N GLY A 568 -24.87 -25.72 -20.04
CA GLY A 568 -23.64 -26.44 -19.75
C GLY A 568 -23.44 -27.72 -20.58
N ASN A 569 -24.38 -28.14 -21.42
CA ASN A 569 -24.23 -29.24 -22.36
C ASN A 569 -24.13 -28.77 -23.82
N ASN A 570 -24.33 -27.49 -24.11
CA ASN A 570 -24.25 -26.95 -25.46
C ASN A 570 -22.77 -26.89 -25.90
N GLY A 571 -22.45 -27.59 -26.99
CA GLY A 571 -21.10 -27.63 -27.56
C GLY A 571 -20.59 -26.27 -28.06
N ASN A 572 -21.48 -25.37 -28.46
CA ASN A 572 -21.13 -24.03 -28.98
C ASN A 572 -20.76 -23.03 -27.87
N GLN A 573 -20.99 -23.40 -26.61
CA GLN A 573 -20.77 -22.51 -25.46
C GLN A 573 -19.52 -22.91 -24.67
N LYS A 574 -18.63 -23.70 -25.27
CA LYS A 574 -17.49 -24.29 -24.58
C LYS A 574 -16.22 -23.50 -24.85
N TRP A 575 -15.69 -22.87 -23.81
CA TRP A 575 -14.53 -22.00 -23.86
C TRP A 575 -13.45 -22.44 -22.87
N ILE A 576 -12.21 -22.44 -23.33
CA ILE A 576 -11.01 -22.71 -22.55
C ILE A 576 -10.26 -21.39 -22.41
N ILE A 577 -10.01 -20.98 -21.16
CA ILE A 577 -9.10 -19.88 -20.87
C ILE A 577 -7.68 -20.44 -20.86
N ASP A 578 -6.91 -20.14 -21.91
CA ASP A 578 -5.49 -20.44 -22.02
C ASP A 578 -4.69 -19.23 -21.52
N ALA A 579 -4.50 -19.15 -20.21
CA ALA A 579 -3.83 -18.02 -19.57
C ALA A 579 -2.35 -17.90 -19.99
N ALA A 580 -1.66 -19.01 -20.23
CA ALA A 580 -0.25 -19.01 -20.61
C ALA A 580 -0.02 -18.34 -21.96
N ASN A 581 -0.91 -18.60 -22.92
CA ASN A 581 -0.85 -18.00 -24.25
C ASN A 581 -1.76 -16.76 -24.40
N ARG A 582 -2.45 -16.38 -23.31
CA ARG A 582 -3.39 -15.24 -23.25
C ARG A 582 -4.44 -15.32 -24.36
N LYS A 583 -5.12 -16.47 -24.44
CA LYS A 583 -6.16 -16.77 -25.44
C LYS A 583 -7.42 -17.34 -24.80
N ILE A 584 -8.57 -17.07 -25.42
CA ILE A 584 -9.84 -17.74 -25.11
C ILE A 584 -10.18 -18.62 -26.31
N LYS A 585 -10.04 -19.93 -26.14
CA LYS A 585 -10.17 -20.94 -27.21
C LYS A 585 -11.52 -21.64 -27.11
N HIS A 586 -12.16 -21.95 -28.22
CA HIS A 586 -13.34 -22.79 -28.21
C HIS A 586 -12.94 -24.25 -27.98
N ALA A 587 -13.62 -24.96 -27.07
CA ALA A 587 -13.25 -26.31 -26.67
C ALA A 587 -13.74 -27.37 -27.67
N THR A 588 -14.92 -27.15 -28.28
CA THR A 588 -15.53 -28.08 -29.24
C THR A 588 -15.00 -27.84 -30.66
N HIS A 589 -14.56 -26.62 -30.94
CA HIS A 589 -14.00 -26.21 -32.23
C HIS A 589 -12.58 -25.69 -31.97
N PRO A 590 -11.59 -26.59 -31.81
CA PRO A 590 -10.26 -26.24 -31.29
C PRO A 590 -9.48 -25.28 -32.20
N ASN A 591 -9.93 -25.10 -33.44
CA ASN A 591 -9.41 -24.10 -34.37
C ASN A 591 -10.00 -22.71 -34.16
N LEU A 592 -11.00 -22.49 -33.27
CA LEU A 592 -11.62 -21.19 -33.06
C LEU A 592 -11.13 -20.52 -31.77
N CYS A 593 -10.79 -19.25 -31.87
CA CYS A 593 -10.41 -18.37 -30.78
C CYS A 593 -11.32 -17.14 -30.75
N LEU A 594 -11.56 -16.58 -29.57
CA LEU A 594 -12.10 -15.23 -29.45
C LEU A 594 -11.12 -14.25 -30.12
N ASP A 595 -11.65 -13.44 -31.01
CA ASP A 595 -10.89 -12.52 -31.84
C ASP A 595 -11.54 -11.13 -31.78
N VAL A 596 -10.73 -10.14 -31.44
CA VAL A 596 -11.14 -8.73 -31.36
C VAL A 596 -10.29 -7.95 -32.36
N ASP A 597 -10.86 -7.70 -33.53
CA ASP A 597 -10.23 -6.91 -34.57
C ASP A 597 -10.41 -5.41 -34.29
N PRO A 598 -9.34 -4.66 -33.97
CA PRO A 598 -9.42 -3.22 -33.71
C PRO A 598 -9.77 -2.41 -34.96
N THR A 599 -9.62 -2.97 -36.16
CA THR A 599 -9.95 -2.30 -37.43
C THR A 599 -11.43 -2.44 -37.79
N ASN A 600 -12.16 -3.32 -37.11
CA ASN A 600 -13.60 -3.45 -37.29
C ASN A 600 -14.30 -2.19 -36.75
N ALA A 601 -14.89 -1.39 -37.64
CA ALA A 601 -15.61 -0.17 -37.29
C ALA A 601 -16.78 -0.40 -36.30
N SER A 602 -17.39 -1.59 -36.32
CA SER A 602 -18.46 -1.96 -35.37
C SER A 602 -17.94 -2.38 -34.00
N ARG A 603 -16.62 -2.59 -33.85
CA ARG A 603 -15.94 -3.09 -32.65
C ARG A 603 -16.48 -4.42 -32.10
N ARG A 604 -17.25 -5.15 -32.92
CA ARG A 604 -17.85 -6.42 -32.56
C ARG A 604 -16.76 -7.50 -32.49
N ALA A 605 -16.70 -8.20 -31.36
CA ALA A 605 -15.87 -9.38 -31.21
C ALA A 605 -16.43 -10.52 -32.07
N GLN A 606 -15.54 -11.41 -32.49
CA GLN A 606 -15.87 -12.54 -33.36
C GLN A 606 -15.13 -13.79 -32.90
N VAL A 607 -15.39 -14.90 -33.60
CA VAL A 607 -14.54 -16.08 -33.55
C VAL A 607 -13.74 -16.18 -34.84
N TRP A 608 -12.48 -16.55 -34.73
CA TRP A 608 -11.60 -16.72 -35.88
C TRP A 608 -10.63 -17.88 -35.69
N THR A 609 -9.97 -18.30 -36.77
CA THR A 609 -8.93 -19.32 -36.72
C THR A 609 -7.87 -18.96 -35.67
N CYS A 610 -7.63 -19.85 -34.71
CA CYS A 610 -6.60 -19.69 -33.69
C CYS A 610 -5.21 -19.63 -34.31
N TYR A 611 -4.57 -18.47 -34.25
CA TYR A 611 -3.18 -18.29 -34.68
C TYR A 611 -2.26 -18.19 -33.47
N ALA A 612 -1.06 -18.75 -33.57
CA ALA A 612 -0.06 -18.65 -32.49
C ALA A 612 0.25 -17.19 -32.15
N ASN A 613 0.49 -16.36 -33.16
CA ASN A 613 0.91 -14.96 -33.02
C ASN A 613 -0.14 -13.99 -33.61
N SER A 614 -1.31 -13.87 -32.97
CA SER A 614 -2.31 -12.87 -33.33
C SER A 614 -2.60 -11.96 -32.15
N ASP A 615 -2.30 -10.66 -32.33
CA ASP A 615 -2.58 -9.62 -31.34
C ASP A 615 -4.08 -9.41 -31.11
N ASN A 616 -4.92 -9.73 -32.10
CA ASN A 616 -6.38 -9.62 -31.99
C ASN A 616 -6.97 -10.74 -31.11
N GLN A 617 -6.24 -11.84 -30.93
CA GLN A 617 -6.65 -12.99 -30.10
C GLN A 617 -5.98 -13.00 -28.73
N HIS A 618 -5.21 -11.95 -28.43
CA HIS A 618 -4.52 -11.79 -27.17
C HIS A 618 -5.46 -11.17 -26.14
N ILE A 619 -6.12 -12.04 -25.38
CA ILE A 619 -7.14 -11.70 -24.38
C ILE A 619 -6.68 -12.23 -23.02
N THR A 620 -6.48 -11.31 -22.08
CA THR A 620 -6.17 -11.60 -20.69
C THR A 620 -7.46 -11.60 -19.89
N VAL A 621 -7.67 -12.64 -19.09
CA VAL A 621 -8.78 -12.68 -18.12
C VAL A 621 -8.27 -12.11 -16.81
N VAL A 622 -8.83 -11.00 -16.37
CA VAL A 622 -8.46 -10.34 -15.11
C VAL A 622 -9.59 -10.52 -14.09
N PRO A 623 -9.27 -10.81 -12.82
CA PRO A 623 -10.28 -10.77 -11.76
C PRO A 623 -10.91 -9.36 -11.71
N TYR A 624 -12.23 -9.30 -11.52
CA TYR A 624 -12.91 -8.05 -11.24
C TYR A 624 -12.69 -7.66 -9.79
#